data_AF-A0A3N5W1E3-F1
#
_entry.id   AF-A0A3N5W1E3-F1
#
_cell.length_a   1.000
_cell.length_b   1.000
_cell.length_c   1.000
_cell.angle_alpha   90.00
_cell.angle_beta   90.00
_cell.angle_gamma   90.00
#
_symmetry.space_group_name_H-M   'P 1'
#
loop_
_entity.id
_entity.type
_entity.pdbx_description
1 polymer ?
#
loop_
_entity_poly.entity_id
_entity_poly.type
_entity_poly.pdbx_seq_one_letter_code
_entity_poly.pdbx_strand_id
1 'polypeptide(L)'
;MEGITNTELAILGLVAEQPRYGYQVEQDIAARGMREWTEIGFSSIYYVLNKLERAGWLASGEAAAEVSGNLTGTVRAQAGAL
;
A
#
# COMPACT_ATOMS: atom_id res chain seq x y z
N MET A 1 5.20 13.51 11.72
CA MET A 1 4.77 12.10 11.75
C MET A 1 4.00 11.77 13.03
N GLU A 2 3.20 12.69 13.58
CA GLU A 2 2.34 12.33 14.72
C GLU A 2 1.03 11.74 14.18
N GLY A 3 0.68 10.53 14.64
CA GLY A 3 -0.61 9.90 14.34
C GLY A 3 -0.63 8.86 13.22
N ILE A 4 0.52 8.47 12.64
CA ILE A 4 0.58 7.32 11.73
C ILE A 4 0.57 6.02 12.54
N THR A 5 -0.26 5.05 12.14
CA THR A 5 -0.36 3.75 12.83
C THR A 5 0.71 2.77 12.35
N ASN A 6 1.00 1.73 13.13
CA ASN A 6 1.93 0.66 12.70
C ASN A 6 1.49 0.00 11.39
N THR A 7 0.18 -0.19 11.20
CA THR A 7 -0.39 -0.72 9.96
C THR A 7 -0.14 0.21 8.77
N GLU A 8 -0.36 1.51 8.95
CA GLU A 8 -0.06 2.52 7.93
C GLU A 8 1.41 2.55 7.58
N LEU A 9 2.29 2.50 8.59
CA LEU A 9 3.73 2.51 8.38
C LEU A 9 4.21 1.23 7.66
N ALA A 10 3.69 0.06 8.04
CA ALA A 10 4.02 -1.20 7.39
C ALA A 10 3.61 -1.23 5.91
N ILE A 11 2.38 -0.79 5.61
CA ILE A 11 1.90 -0.71 4.22
C ILE A 11 2.68 0.33 3.42
N LEU A 12 2.97 1.49 4.01
CA LEU A 12 3.79 2.52 3.37
C LEU A 12 5.19 1.99 3.04
N GLY A 13 5.81 1.24 3.95
CA GLY A 13 7.11 0.60 3.72
C GLY A 13 7.09 -0.36 2.53
N LEU A 14 6.06 -1.21 2.42
CA LEU A 14 5.92 -2.14 1.28
C LEU A 14 5.82 -1.41 -0.07
N VAL A 15 5.11 -0.28 -0.11
CA VAL A 15 4.94 0.55 -1.31
C VAL A 15 6.16 1.45 -1.58
N ALA A 16 6.95 1.75 -0.55
CA ALA A 16 8.20 2.49 -0.69
C ALA A 16 9.31 1.64 -1.34
N GLU A 17 9.28 0.32 -1.17
CA GLU A 17 10.23 -0.58 -1.86
C GLU A 17 10.08 -0.50 -3.39
N GLN A 18 8.83 -0.48 -3.89
CA GLN A 18 8.49 -0.33 -5.30
C GLN A 18 7.00 0.02 -5.47
N PRO A 19 6.59 0.66 -6.57
CA PRO A 19 5.18 0.83 -6.88
C PRO A 19 4.45 -0.51 -6.96
N ARG A 20 3.27 -0.60 -6.35
CA ARG A 20 2.48 -1.84 -6.25
C ARG A 20 1.00 -1.57 -6.48
N TYR A 21 0.31 -2.53 -7.06
CA TYR A 21 -1.16 -2.58 -7.00
C TYR A 21 -1.61 -3.01 -5.61
N GLY A 22 -2.83 -2.63 -5.20
CA GLY A 22 -3.36 -3.01 -3.89
C GLY A 22 -3.39 -4.54 -3.65
N TYR A 23 -3.66 -5.33 -4.70
CA TYR A 23 -3.62 -6.78 -4.60
C TYR A 23 -2.20 -7.35 -4.45
N GLN A 24 -1.17 -6.64 -4.93
CA GLN A 24 0.23 -7.06 -4.74
C GLN A 24 0.68 -6.82 -3.30
N VAL A 25 0.23 -5.72 -2.68
CA VAL A 25 0.47 -5.47 -1.25
C VAL A 25 -0.13 -6.60 -0.40
N GLU A 26 -1.34 -7.05 -0.74
CA GLU A 26 -1.95 -8.23 -0.11
C GLU A 26 -1.10 -9.49 -0.28
N GLN A 27 -0.59 -9.75 -1.49
CA GLN A 27 0.27 -10.90 -1.76
C GLN A 27 1.57 -10.84 -0.96
N ASP A 28 2.20 -9.67 -0.85
CA ASP A 28 3.42 -9.49 -0.06
C ASP A 28 3.17 -9.73 1.44
N ILE A 29 2.06 -9.22 1.97
CA ILE A 29 1.65 -9.43 3.37
C ILE A 29 1.49 -10.92 3.66
N ALA A 30 0.84 -11.66 2.77
CA ALA A 30 0.67 -13.10 2.89
C ALA A 30 2.00 -13.85 2.76
N ALA A 31 2.80 -13.53 1.74
CA ALA A 31 4.07 -14.19 1.45
C ALA A 31 5.11 -13.99 2.56
N ARG A 32 5.10 -12.84 3.22
CA ARG A 32 6.01 -12.50 4.33
C ARG A 32 5.46 -12.93 5.71
N GLY A 33 4.29 -13.59 5.77
CA GLY A 33 3.67 -13.99 7.03
C GLY A 33 3.33 -12.81 7.95
N MET A 34 3.12 -11.61 7.40
CA MET A 34 3.00 -10.39 8.20
C MET A 34 1.81 -10.42 9.16
N ARG A 35 0.77 -11.18 8.83
CA ARG A 35 -0.42 -11.35 9.67
C ARG A 35 -0.15 -12.07 10.99
N GLU A 36 0.99 -12.74 11.12
CA GLU A 36 1.38 -13.40 12.37
C GLU A 36 1.85 -12.39 13.43
N TRP A 37 2.29 -11.21 13.00
CA TRP A 37 2.89 -10.18 13.87
C TRP A 37 2.34 -8.77 13.64
N THR A 38 1.37 -8.61 12.74
CA THR A 38 0.65 -7.35 12.48
C THR A 38 -0.86 -7.60 12.48
N GLU A 39 -1.64 -6.57 12.83
CA GLU A 39 -3.11 -6.63 12.81
C GLU A 39 -3.71 -6.26 11.44
N ILE A 40 -2.98 -6.56 10.34
CA ILE A 40 -3.39 -6.15 8.99
C ILE A 40 -4.44 -7.12 8.42
N GLY A 41 -5.70 -6.70 8.48
CA GLY A 41 -6.81 -7.35 7.79
C GLY A 41 -6.88 -6.99 6.31
N PHE A 42 -7.45 -7.86 5.48
CA PHE A 42 -7.60 -7.65 4.03
C PHE A 42 -8.27 -6.30 3.69
N SER A 43 -9.44 -6.03 4.28
CA SER A 43 -10.17 -4.78 4.05
C SER A 43 -9.42 -3.53 4.52
N SER A 44 -8.52 -3.69 5.51
CA SER A 44 -7.74 -2.59 6.05
C SER A 44 -6.67 -2.09 5.07
N ILE A 45 -6.17 -2.96 4.19
CA ILE A 45 -5.12 -2.61 3.21
C ILE A 45 -5.63 -1.53 2.27
N TYR A 46 -6.76 -1.77 1.61
CA TYR A 46 -7.33 -0.81 0.64
C TYR A 46 -7.77 0.48 1.33
N TYR A 47 -8.31 0.39 2.55
CA TYR A 47 -8.63 1.57 3.35
C TYR A 47 -7.38 2.41 3.65
N VAL A 48 -6.29 1.76 4.08
CA VAL A 48 -5.03 2.42 4.44
C VAL A 48 -4.34 3.01 3.21
N LEU A 49 -4.32 2.31 2.08
CA LEU A 49 -3.78 2.84 0.82
C LEU A 49 -4.49 4.13 0.42
N ASN A 50 -5.83 4.14 0.44
CA ASN A 50 -6.63 5.34 0.16
C ASN A 50 -6.40 6.43 1.22
N LYS A 51 -6.26 6.07 2.50
CA LYS A 51 -5.96 7.03 3.58
C LYS A 51 -4.60 7.69 3.37
N LEU A 52 -3.56 6.92 3.06
CA LEU A 52 -2.20 7.40 2.83
C LEU A 52 -2.11 8.27 1.58
N GLU A 53 -2.82 7.91 0.51
CA GLU A 53 -2.95 8.75 -0.68
C GLU A 53 -3.61 10.10 -0.37
N ARG A 54 -4.76 10.09 0.31
CA ARG A 54 -5.45 11.32 0.73
C ARG A 54 -4.60 12.20 1.65
N ALA A 55 -3.72 11.59 2.43
CA ALA A 55 -2.78 12.30 3.29
C ALA A 55 -1.50 12.75 2.56
N GLY A 56 -1.37 12.48 1.26
CA GLY A 56 -0.24 12.92 0.42
C GLY A 56 1.01 12.05 0.53
N TRP A 57 0.95 10.91 1.21
CA TRP A 57 2.08 10.00 1.38
C TRP A 57 2.25 9.05 0.19
N LEU A 58 1.16 8.73 -0.49
CA LEU A 58 1.14 7.94 -1.71
C LEU A 58 0.65 8.79 -2.90
N ALA A 59 1.01 8.37 -4.10
CA ALA A 59 0.42 8.84 -5.34
C ALA A 59 -0.03 7.63 -6.17
N SER A 60 -1.26 7.67 -6.68
CA SER A 60 -1.68 6.75 -7.74
C SER A 60 -0.98 7.08 -9.04
N GLY A 61 -0.48 6.04 -9.71
CA GLY A 61 0.05 6.10 -11.07
C GLY A 61 -0.57 5.00 -11.92
N GLU A 62 -0.81 5.30 -13.20
CA GLU A 62 -1.08 4.27 -14.19
C GLU A 62 0.21 3.47 -14.41
N ALA A 63 0.22 2.21 -14.00
CA ALA A 63 1.30 1.32 -14.42
C ALA A 63 1.17 1.11 -15.93
N ALA A 64 2.30 1.13 -16.62
CA ALA A 64 2.39 0.78 -18.03
C ALA A 64 1.68 -0.57 -18.23
N ALA A 65 0.53 -0.52 -18.90
CA ALA A 65 -0.50 -1.55 -18.86
C ALA A 65 0.02 -2.90 -19.36
N GLU A 66 -0.40 -4.00 -18.71
CA GLU A 66 -0.90 -5.22 -19.38
C GLU A 66 -1.94 -5.97 -18.50
N VAL A 67 -3.19 -6.02 -19.01
CA VAL A 67 -4.32 -6.97 -18.81
C VAL A 67 -5.23 -6.91 -17.55
N SER A 68 -6.42 -6.34 -17.81
CA SER A 68 -7.82 -6.75 -17.48
C SER A 68 -8.23 -7.08 -16.04
N GLY A 69 -8.97 -6.15 -15.44
CA GLY A 69 -9.88 -6.40 -14.32
C GLY A 69 -9.87 -5.25 -13.32
N ASN A 70 -10.81 -4.33 -13.50
CA ASN A 70 -11.22 -3.24 -12.58
C ASN A 70 -10.41 -3.07 -11.26
N LEU A 71 -9.67 -1.94 -11.17
CA LEU A 71 -9.03 -1.22 -10.03
C LEU A 71 -7.59 -0.73 -10.38
N THR A 72 -7.38 -0.33 -11.64
CA THR A 72 -6.17 -0.51 -12.48
C THR A 72 -4.91 0.36 -12.19
N GLY A 73 -4.75 0.96 -11.00
CA GLY A 73 -3.59 1.83 -10.70
C GLY A 73 -2.57 1.23 -9.73
N THR A 74 -1.28 1.49 -9.94
CA THR A 74 -0.24 1.25 -8.91
C THR A 74 -0.15 2.44 -7.97
N VAL A 75 0.05 2.21 -6.68
CA VAL A 75 0.43 3.25 -5.72
C VAL A 75 1.95 3.34 -5.60
N ARG A 76 2.48 4.54 -5.41
CA ARG A 76 3.90 4.83 -5.17
C ARG A 76 4.06 5.74 -3.96
N ALA A 77 5.08 5.51 -3.13
CA ALA A 77 5.43 6.42 -2.03
C ALA A 77 6.02 7.75 -2.55
N GLN A 78 5.64 8.87 -1.92
CA GLN A 78 6.12 10.21 -2.33
C GLN A 78 7.39 10.64 -1.58
N ALA A 79 8.19 11.50 -2.21
CA ALA A 79 9.38 12.07 -1.60
C ALA A 79 8.98 12.94 -0.39
N GLY A 80 9.45 12.55 0.80
CA GLY A 80 9.03 13.10 2.08
C GLY A 80 8.35 12.08 3.01
N ALA A 81 8.05 10.86 2.51
CA ALA A 81 7.32 9.81 3.23
C ALA A 81 8.11 9.00 4.27
N LEU A 82 9.41 9.26 4.43
CA LEU A 82 10.30 8.60 5.40
C LEU A 82 11.20 9.63 6.08
#